data_AF-R8H6G1-F1
#
_entry.id   AF-R8H6G1-F1
#
_cell.length_a   1.000
_cell.length_b   1.000
_cell.length_c   1.000
_cell.angle_alpha   90.00
_cell.angle_beta   90.00
_cell.angle_gamma   90.00
#
_symmetry.space_group_name_H-M   'P 1'
#
loop_
_entity.id
_entity.type
_entity.pdbx_description
1 polymer ?
#
loop_
_entity_poly.entity_id
_entity_poly.type
_entity_poly.pdbx_seq_one_letter_code
_entity_poly.pdbx_strand_id
1 'polypeptide(L)'
;KPEVEKPEVEKPEVEKPEVEKPEVEKPEVEKPEVEKPEVEKPEVENPDAETIKDGEYSINFKALKDQTEEISMMNTYPKSPGVLKVKDGKKYVSFTLTNSAWITKFEFDKNGSFVDASVLSEDTKADTRVVEVEVADLSKKLNAKVKVDIDSMNYHHFYDIQFAFDKDSIKPLDNQGGNDNQGGNDNQGGNDNQGGNDNQGGNDNQGGNNNQGGNNNQGGNDNQGNNTTIDPNALKDGEYSIGFKVLKDQTDEISMMNTYTKSPGVLKVKDGKKYVSFTLTNSTWITKFDFEKNGSLVNAKVLSENKEQNTRVVEVEVNDLSKKLNAKVKVDIDSMNYHHFYDVQFVFDQDSIKALGNQGGNDNQGGNDNQGGNDNQGGNDNQG
;
A
#
# COMPACT_ATOMS: atom_id res chain seq x y z
N LYS A 1 -77.85 3.05 -35.07
CA LYS A 1 -77.46 3.19 -33.64
C LYS A 1 -76.94 1.84 -33.16
N PRO A 2 -75.73 1.70 -32.60
CA PRO A 2 -74.47 2.41 -32.85
C PRO A 2 -73.44 1.50 -33.57
N GLU A 3 -72.35 2.09 -34.04
CA GLU A 3 -71.17 1.47 -34.66
C GLU A 3 -69.98 1.69 -33.70
N VAL A 4 -69.17 0.66 -33.47
CA VAL A 4 -68.03 0.69 -32.53
C VAL A 4 -66.75 0.39 -33.30
N GLU A 5 -65.82 1.33 -33.21
CA GLU A 5 -64.47 1.34 -33.78
C GLU A 5 -63.58 0.20 -33.28
N LYS A 6 -62.64 -0.22 -34.14
CA LYS A 6 -61.47 -1.01 -33.80
C LYS A 6 -60.23 -0.23 -34.29
N PRO A 7 -59.16 -0.10 -33.49
CA PRO A 7 -58.00 0.70 -33.86
C PRO A 7 -57.06 -0.08 -34.79
N GLU A 8 -56.56 0.60 -35.82
CA GLU A 8 -55.55 0.11 -36.75
C GLU A 8 -54.18 0.70 -36.36
N VAL A 9 -53.15 -0.14 -36.32
CA VAL A 9 -51.81 0.14 -35.77
C VAL A 9 -50.91 0.69 -36.87
N GLU A 10 -50.30 1.85 -36.63
CA GLU A 10 -49.26 2.45 -37.48
C GLU A 10 -47.96 1.63 -37.48
N LYS A 11 -47.38 1.45 -38.67
CA LYS A 11 -45.99 1.02 -38.88
C LYS A 11 -45.13 2.26 -39.17
N PRO A 12 -43.92 2.37 -38.61
CA PRO A 12 -43.02 3.48 -38.91
C PRO A 12 -42.31 3.26 -40.27
N GLU A 13 -42.31 4.32 -41.08
CA GLU A 13 -41.54 4.44 -42.33
C GLU A 13 -40.11 4.90 -42.00
N VAL A 14 -39.12 4.28 -42.67
CA VAL A 14 -37.69 4.59 -42.52
C VAL A 14 -37.25 5.41 -43.74
N GLU A 15 -36.88 6.68 -43.55
CA GLU A 15 -36.26 7.50 -44.58
C GLU A 15 -34.74 7.25 -44.66
N LYS A 16 -34.24 7.13 -45.89
CA LYS A 16 -32.80 7.09 -46.22
C LYS A 16 -32.24 8.52 -46.28
N PRO A 17 -31.00 8.77 -45.83
CA PRO A 17 -30.36 10.06 -46.00
C PRO A 17 -29.78 10.23 -47.41
N GLU A 18 -30.06 11.37 -48.02
CA GLU A 18 -29.51 11.84 -49.30
C GLU A 18 -28.20 12.62 -49.05
N VAL A 19 -27.17 12.34 -49.85
CA VAL A 19 -25.83 12.92 -49.72
C VAL A 19 -25.64 13.99 -50.80
N GLU A 20 -25.53 15.26 -50.41
CA GLU A 20 -25.10 16.35 -51.29
C GLU A 20 -23.56 16.45 -51.37
N LYS A 21 -23.04 16.61 -52.58
CA LYS A 21 -21.63 16.93 -52.88
C LYS A 21 -21.40 18.45 -52.76
N PRO A 22 -20.26 18.91 -52.22
CA PRO A 22 -19.90 20.32 -52.25
C PRO A 22 -19.25 20.71 -53.59
N GLU A 23 -19.71 21.83 -54.15
CA GLU A 23 -19.09 22.57 -55.26
C GLU A 23 -17.84 23.33 -54.78
N VAL A 24 -16.82 23.38 -55.65
CA VAL A 24 -15.52 24.03 -55.41
C VAL A 24 -15.47 25.33 -56.19
N GLU A 25 -15.40 26.48 -55.50
CA GLU A 25 -15.02 27.76 -56.12
C GLU A 25 -13.50 27.97 -56.02
N LYS A 26 -12.90 28.37 -57.16
CA LYS A 26 -11.50 28.82 -57.29
C LYS A 26 -11.40 30.29 -56.89
N PRO A 27 -10.41 30.70 -56.08
CA PRO A 27 -10.03 32.11 -55.98
C PRO A 27 -9.00 32.48 -57.06
N GLU A 28 -9.25 33.62 -57.71
CA GLU A 28 -8.33 34.31 -58.64
C GLU A 28 -7.24 35.07 -57.87
N VAL A 29 -6.06 35.15 -58.48
CA VAL A 29 -4.78 35.59 -57.91
C VAL A 29 -4.57 37.08 -58.18
N GLU A 30 -4.41 37.89 -57.14
CA GLU A 30 -3.70 39.18 -57.24
C GLU A 30 -2.23 39.01 -56.84
N LYS A 31 -1.33 39.48 -57.71
CA LYS A 31 0.12 39.56 -57.47
C LYS A 31 0.45 40.74 -56.56
N PRO A 32 1.26 40.58 -55.51
CA PRO A 32 1.95 41.70 -54.89
C PRO A 32 3.27 42.01 -55.64
N GLU A 33 3.53 43.31 -55.81
CA GLU A 33 4.83 43.85 -56.24
C GLU A 33 5.90 43.66 -55.17
N VAL A 34 7.13 43.52 -55.63
CA VAL A 34 8.33 43.16 -54.87
C VAL A 34 8.97 44.42 -54.27
N GLU A 35 9.07 44.48 -52.94
CA GLU A 35 10.10 45.26 -52.26
C GLU A 35 11.27 44.36 -51.84
N LYS A 36 12.49 44.88 -51.99
CA LYS A 36 13.78 44.24 -51.73
C LYS A 36 13.96 43.91 -50.25
N PRO A 37 14.76 42.88 -49.89
CA PRO A 37 14.97 42.51 -48.49
C PRO A 37 16.02 43.42 -47.85
N GLU A 38 15.65 44.13 -46.78
CA GLU A 38 16.61 44.49 -45.75
C GLU A 38 16.79 43.29 -44.83
N VAL A 39 18.03 42.80 -44.77
CA VAL A 39 18.45 41.77 -43.83
C VAL A 39 18.55 42.44 -42.46
N GLU A 40 17.43 42.50 -41.75
CA GLU A 40 17.48 42.60 -40.30
C GLU A 40 17.85 41.22 -39.75
N LYS A 41 19.10 41.14 -39.30
CA LYS A 41 19.58 40.13 -38.37
C LYS A 41 18.52 39.98 -37.26
N PRO A 42 18.06 38.77 -36.89
CA PRO A 42 17.14 38.65 -35.77
C PRO A 42 17.88 39.17 -34.54
N GLU A 43 17.47 40.35 -34.07
CA GLU A 43 17.77 40.81 -32.73
C GLU A 43 17.18 39.79 -31.78
N VAL A 44 18.07 39.29 -30.93
CA VAL A 44 17.74 38.48 -29.77
C VAL A 44 16.93 39.38 -28.84
N GLU A 45 15.61 39.41 -29.02
CA GLU A 45 14.72 39.87 -27.96
C GLU A 45 14.59 38.73 -26.96
N ASN A 46 15.50 38.77 -25.99
CA ASN A 46 15.35 38.13 -24.69
C ASN A 46 14.85 39.23 -23.73
N PRO A 47 13.53 39.36 -23.47
CA PRO A 47 13.07 40.03 -22.28
C PRO A 47 13.02 39.00 -21.14
N ASP A 48 13.72 39.28 -20.05
CA ASP A 48 13.77 38.54 -18.76
C ASP A 48 14.71 37.32 -18.61
N ALA A 49 15.87 37.32 -19.27
CA ALA A 49 17.00 36.52 -18.79
C ALA A 49 17.69 37.23 -17.61
N GLU A 50 17.13 37.08 -16.40
CA GLU A 50 17.97 37.08 -15.20
C GLU A 50 18.97 35.93 -15.33
N THR A 51 20.12 36.19 -15.97
CA THR A 51 21.22 35.24 -16.01
C THR A 51 21.79 35.14 -14.60
N ILE A 52 21.31 34.15 -13.85
CA ILE A 52 21.92 33.73 -12.58
C ILE A 52 23.41 33.50 -12.88
N LYS A 53 24.29 34.17 -12.13
CA LYS A 53 25.74 34.04 -12.33
C LYS A 53 26.19 32.64 -11.97
N ASP A 54 27.29 32.20 -12.56
CA ASP A 54 27.94 30.95 -12.16
C ASP A 54 28.21 30.94 -10.65
N GLY A 55 27.92 29.82 -10.00
CA GLY A 55 27.94 29.68 -8.55
C GLY A 55 27.02 28.58 -8.04
N GLU A 56 26.97 28.43 -6.71
CA GLU A 56 26.07 27.52 -6.03
C GLU A 56 25.05 28.32 -5.20
N TYR A 57 23.81 27.87 -5.24
CA TYR A 57 22.67 28.54 -4.64
C TYR A 57 21.77 27.49 -3.98
N SER A 58 21.03 27.90 -2.96
CA SER A 58 19.89 27.13 -2.48
C SER A 58 18.66 27.47 -3.34
N ILE A 59 17.81 26.49 -3.61
CA ILE A 59 16.55 26.67 -4.33
C ILE A 59 15.46 25.78 -3.72
N ASN A 60 14.30 26.35 -3.43
CA ASN A 60 13.12 25.59 -3.03
C ASN A 60 12.44 24.96 -4.24
N PHE A 61 11.78 23.83 -4.02
CA PHE A 61 10.96 23.18 -5.03
C PHE A 61 9.79 22.43 -4.41
N LYS A 62 8.84 22.03 -5.26
CA LYS A 62 7.75 21.13 -4.91
C LYS A 62 7.62 20.04 -5.97
N ALA A 63 7.34 18.81 -5.56
CA ALA A 63 6.86 17.77 -6.45
C ALA A 63 5.32 17.82 -6.52
N LEU A 64 4.79 17.89 -7.73
CA LEU A 64 3.37 18.03 -8.07
C LEU A 64 2.89 16.78 -8.80
N LYS A 65 1.59 16.49 -8.70
CA LYS A 65 0.96 15.42 -9.50
C LYS A 65 1.01 15.82 -10.98
N ASP A 66 1.13 14.84 -11.85
CA ASP A 66 1.24 15.07 -13.30
C ASP A 66 0.15 16.00 -13.84
N GLN A 67 0.56 16.99 -14.64
CA GLN A 67 -0.29 18.01 -15.25
C GLN A 67 -1.22 18.80 -14.30
N THR A 68 -0.89 18.90 -13.00
CA THR A 68 -1.69 19.68 -12.03
C THR A 68 -0.84 20.62 -11.17
N GLU A 69 -1.50 21.43 -10.34
CA GLU A 69 -0.86 22.21 -9.27
C GLU A 69 -0.96 21.52 -7.89
N GLU A 70 -1.54 20.32 -7.82
CA GLU A 70 -1.68 19.60 -6.57
C GLU A 70 -0.35 18.99 -6.13
N ILE A 71 -0.02 19.12 -4.84
CA ILE A 71 1.18 18.50 -4.27
C ILE A 71 1.10 16.99 -4.45
N SER A 72 2.15 16.40 -5.02
CA SER A 72 2.29 14.95 -5.15
C SER A 72 2.64 14.34 -3.81
N MET A 73 2.21 13.10 -3.60
CA MET A 73 2.73 12.27 -2.51
C MET A 73 4.26 12.16 -2.60
N MET A 74 4.83 12.22 -3.80
CA MET A 74 6.28 12.23 -3.99
C MET A 74 6.97 13.39 -3.25
N ASN A 75 6.27 14.50 -2.95
CA ASN A 75 6.86 15.67 -2.30
C ASN A 75 7.39 15.41 -0.88
N THR A 76 7.06 14.27 -0.26
CA THR A 76 7.56 13.91 1.09
C THR A 76 8.95 13.30 1.08
N TYR A 77 9.45 12.83 -0.07
CA TYR A 77 10.72 12.11 -0.18
C TYR A 77 11.94 13.01 -0.52
N PRO A 78 11.87 13.93 -1.50
CA PRO A 78 12.98 14.84 -1.77
C PRO A 78 12.99 15.98 -0.73
N LYS A 79 14.15 16.24 -0.14
CA LYS A 79 14.35 17.35 0.80
C LYS A 79 14.53 18.66 0.03
N SER A 80 13.70 19.65 0.36
CA SER A 80 13.81 21.05 -0.08
C SER A 80 14.32 21.92 1.10
N PRO A 81 15.18 22.93 0.87
CA PRO A 81 15.74 23.34 -0.42
C PRO A 81 16.75 22.34 -0.97
N GLY A 82 16.88 22.33 -2.30
CA GLY A 82 17.99 21.71 -3.02
C GLY A 82 19.12 22.70 -3.28
N VAL A 83 20.17 22.21 -3.93
CA VAL A 83 21.32 23.00 -4.38
C VAL A 83 21.22 23.21 -5.89
N LEU A 84 21.11 24.46 -6.32
CA LEU A 84 21.25 24.89 -7.70
C LEU A 84 22.71 25.25 -7.99
N LYS A 85 23.34 24.50 -8.87
CA LYS A 85 24.67 24.80 -9.43
C LYS A 85 24.50 25.42 -10.82
N VAL A 86 25.02 26.63 -10.99
CA VAL A 86 25.08 27.30 -12.29
C VAL A 86 26.53 27.31 -12.76
N LYS A 87 26.78 26.78 -13.96
CA LYS A 87 28.12 26.72 -14.56
C LYS A 87 28.02 26.84 -16.07
N ASP A 88 28.73 27.80 -16.65
CA ASP A 88 28.74 28.06 -18.09
C ASP A 88 27.31 28.22 -18.66
N GLY A 89 26.42 28.84 -17.88
CA GLY A 89 25.00 29.01 -18.22
C GLY A 89 24.11 27.77 -18.09
N LYS A 90 24.68 26.59 -17.79
CA LYS A 90 23.92 25.37 -17.48
C LYS A 90 23.51 25.34 -16.01
N LYS A 91 22.32 24.80 -15.75
CA LYS A 91 21.74 24.73 -14.41
C LYS A 91 21.56 23.27 -14.02
N TYR A 92 22.11 22.91 -12.87
CA TYR A 92 21.96 21.58 -12.28
C TYR A 92 21.34 21.74 -10.92
N VAL A 93 20.29 20.99 -10.63
CA VAL A 93 19.66 20.99 -9.30
C VAL A 93 19.91 19.64 -8.65
N SER A 94 20.46 19.66 -7.44
CA SER A 94 20.64 18.47 -6.62
C SER A 94 19.85 18.54 -5.33
N PHE A 95 19.40 17.38 -4.84
CA PHE A 95 18.64 17.27 -3.60
C PHE A 95 18.74 15.85 -3.02
N THR A 96 18.53 15.73 -1.72
CA THR A 96 18.53 14.45 -1.01
C THR A 96 17.15 13.79 -1.12
N LEU A 97 17.09 12.55 -1.61
CA LEU A 97 15.94 11.67 -1.51
C LEU A 97 16.02 10.83 -0.24
N THR A 98 14.93 10.76 0.52
CA THR A 98 14.74 9.81 1.63
C THR A 98 14.01 8.56 1.18
N ASN A 99 14.10 7.49 1.97
CA ASN A 99 13.55 6.18 1.65
C ASN A 99 14.05 5.70 0.28
N SER A 100 15.36 5.88 0.05
CA SER A 100 16.03 5.68 -1.22
C SER A 100 15.76 4.28 -1.78
N ALA A 101 15.77 3.25 -0.92
CA ALA A 101 15.52 1.87 -1.29
C ALA A 101 14.14 1.64 -1.94
N TRP A 102 13.13 2.45 -1.63
CA TRP A 102 11.80 2.32 -2.23
C TRP A 102 11.72 2.93 -3.64
N ILE A 103 12.54 3.95 -3.91
CA ILE A 103 12.53 4.67 -5.19
C ILE A 103 13.57 4.02 -6.11
N THR A 104 13.15 2.99 -6.84
CA THR A 104 14.04 2.15 -7.65
C THR A 104 14.33 2.70 -9.04
N LYS A 105 13.49 3.62 -9.54
CA LYS A 105 13.72 4.35 -10.80
C LYS A 105 13.34 5.81 -10.63
N PHE A 106 14.18 6.72 -11.12
CA PHE A 106 13.92 8.14 -11.00
C PHE A 106 14.50 8.91 -12.19
N GLU A 107 13.64 9.13 -13.18
CA GLU A 107 13.99 9.70 -14.48
C GLU A 107 13.40 11.09 -14.66
N PHE A 108 14.09 11.96 -15.38
CA PHE A 108 13.68 13.32 -15.68
C PHE A 108 13.64 13.57 -17.18
N ASP A 109 12.70 14.40 -17.61
CA ASP A 109 12.66 14.85 -19.00
C ASP A 109 13.88 15.71 -19.32
N LYS A 110 14.59 15.28 -20.36
CA LYS A 110 15.71 15.99 -20.97
C LYS A 110 15.46 16.04 -22.46
N ASN A 111 14.91 17.16 -22.91
CA ASN A 111 14.60 17.43 -24.32
C ASN A 111 13.63 16.39 -24.93
N GLY A 112 12.57 16.03 -24.20
CA GLY A 112 11.55 15.08 -24.67
C GLY A 112 11.92 13.60 -24.51
N SER A 113 13.07 13.30 -23.91
CA SER A 113 13.49 11.93 -23.54
C SER A 113 13.71 11.84 -22.04
N PHE A 114 13.29 10.74 -21.42
CA PHE A 114 13.51 10.50 -19.99
C PHE A 114 14.87 9.86 -19.75
N VAL A 115 15.64 10.43 -18.82
CA VAL A 115 16.97 9.96 -18.42
C VAL A 115 17.03 9.82 -16.90
N ASP A 116 17.69 8.77 -16.39
CA ASP A 116 17.88 8.61 -14.94
C ASP A 116 18.68 9.78 -14.35
N ALA A 117 18.32 10.19 -13.13
CA ALA A 117 19.06 11.20 -12.39
C ALA A 117 20.47 10.70 -12.02
N SER A 118 21.45 11.60 -12.08
CA SER A 118 22.81 11.30 -11.64
C SER A 118 22.84 11.15 -10.13
N VAL A 119 23.41 10.07 -9.61
CA VAL A 119 23.61 9.89 -8.16
C VAL A 119 24.96 10.48 -7.76
N LEU A 120 24.95 11.50 -6.89
CA LEU A 120 26.17 12.15 -6.38
C LEU A 120 26.72 11.47 -5.13
N SER A 121 25.84 10.96 -4.25
CA SER A 121 26.22 10.24 -3.04
C SER A 121 25.06 9.37 -2.53
N GLU A 122 25.40 8.36 -1.72
CA GLU A 122 24.45 7.46 -1.07
C GLU A 122 24.83 7.22 0.39
N ASP A 123 23.81 7.20 1.26
CA ASP A 123 23.93 6.75 2.65
C ASP A 123 22.94 5.61 2.90
N THR A 124 23.46 4.40 2.91
CA THR A 124 22.67 3.17 3.11
C THR A 124 22.17 3.00 4.54
N LYS A 125 22.80 3.64 5.53
CA LYS A 125 22.36 3.58 6.92
C LYS A 125 21.17 4.50 7.17
N ALA A 126 21.22 5.70 6.59
CA ALA A 126 20.11 6.65 6.66
C ALA A 126 19.01 6.37 5.61
N ASP A 127 19.24 5.42 4.70
CA ASP A 127 18.39 5.15 3.53
C ASP A 127 18.11 6.41 2.70
N THR A 128 19.18 7.12 2.34
CA THR A 128 19.11 8.35 1.54
C THR A 128 20.11 8.35 0.39
N ARG A 129 19.83 9.13 -0.65
CA ARG A 129 20.79 9.43 -1.72
C ARG A 129 20.65 10.87 -2.19
N VAL A 130 21.75 11.48 -2.65
CA VAL A 130 21.73 12.79 -3.31
C VAL A 130 21.71 12.56 -4.81
N VAL A 131 20.69 13.10 -5.48
CA VAL A 131 20.57 13.04 -6.94
C VAL A 131 20.77 14.42 -7.54
N GLU A 132 21.24 14.49 -8.78
CA GLU A 132 21.42 15.71 -9.57
C GLU A 132 20.75 15.58 -10.94
N VAL A 133 20.08 16.66 -11.35
CA VAL A 133 19.38 16.75 -12.64
C VAL A 133 19.72 18.05 -13.34
N GLU A 134 19.88 18.01 -14.67
CA GLU A 134 20.04 19.20 -15.50
C GLU A 134 18.68 19.83 -15.77
N VAL A 135 18.55 21.14 -15.54
CA VAL A 135 17.29 21.87 -15.69
C VAL A 135 17.46 22.99 -16.72
N ALA A 136 16.80 22.85 -17.87
CA ALA A 136 16.92 23.86 -18.93
C ALA A 136 16.34 25.22 -18.49
N ASP A 137 15.15 25.19 -17.89
CA ASP A 137 14.35 26.37 -17.58
C ASP A 137 13.69 26.23 -16.20
N LEU A 138 14.19 26.98 -15.21
CA LEU A 138 13.68 26.98 -13.84
C LEU A 138 12.27 27.57 -13.71
N SER A 139 11.78 28.29 -14.74
CA SER A 139 10.41 28.83 -14.74
C SER A 139 9.37 27.79 -15.15
N LYS A 140 9.80 26.66 -15.73
CA LYS A 140 8.93 25.59 -16.19
C LYS A 140 8.97 24.42 -15.22
N LYS A 141 7.85 23.69 -15.18
CA LYS A 141 7.79 22.40 -14.49
C LYS A 141 8.68 21.39 -15.21
N LEU A 142 9.49 20.68 -14.46
CA LEU A 142 10.32 19.58 -14.96
C LEU A 142 9.56 18.27 -14.80
N ASN A 143 9.21 17.62 -15.91
CA ASN A 143 8.56 16.31 -15.88
C ASN A 143 9.53 15.25 -15.35
N ALA A 144 9.01 14.33 -14.54
CA ALA A 144 9.77 13.18 -14.05
C ALA A 144 8.90 11.93 -13.98
N LYS A 145 9.55 10.77 -14.08
CA LYS A 145 8.95 9.46 -13.87
C LYS A 145 9.62 8.79 -12.69
N VAL A 146 8.81 8.27 -11.79
CA VAL A 146 9.28 7.57 -10.60
C VAL A 146 8.69 6.17 -10.55
N LYS A 147 9.53 5.19 -10.26
CA LYS A 147 9.09 3.85 -9.88
C LYS A 147 9.30 3.68 -8.38
N VAL A 148 8.22 3.31 -7.70
CA VAL A 148 8.24 2.97 -6.28
C VAL A 148 7.99 1.47 -6.15
N ASP A 149 8.97 0.76 -5.59
CA ASP A 149 8.88 -0.66 -5.28
C ASP A 149 9.02 -0.87 -3.77
N ILE A 150 8.03 -1.51 -3.15
CA ILE A 150 8.03 -1.91 -1.75
C ILE A 150 7.60 -3.37 -1.67
N ASP A 151 8.58 -4.27 -1.74
CA ASP A 151 8.36 -5.73 -1.82
C ASP A 151 7.52 -6.27 -0.64
N SER A 152 7.72 -5.74 0.56
CA SER A 152 7.02 -6.18 1.78
C SER A 152 5.50 -5.98 1.73
N MET A 153 5.02 -5.14 0.81
CA MET A 153 3.60 -4.91 0.55
C MET A 153 3.21 -5.16 -0.91
N ASN A 154 4.08 -5.81 -1.70
CA ASN A 154 3.87 -6.08 -3.13
C ASN A 154 3.40 -4.82 -3.89
N TYR A 155 4.01 -3.68 -3.56
CA TYR A 155 3.67 -2.38 -4.15
C TYR A 155 4.68 -2.05 -5.23
N HIS A 156 4.25 -2.04 -6.48
CA HIS A 156 5.11 -1.82 -7.65
C HIS A 156 4.42 -0.84 -8.60
N HIS A 157 4.64 0.45 -8.38
CA HIS A 157 3.91 1.49 -9.10
C HIS A 157 4.84 2.46 -9.80
N PHE A 158 4.41 2.86 -11.00
CA PHE A 158 5.01 3.96 -11.75
C PHE A 158 4.12 5.20 -11.62
N TYR A 159 4.76 6.35 -11.44
CA TYR A 159 4.09 7.64 -11.40
C TYR A 159 4.79 8.62 -12.33
N ASP A 160 3.99 9.34 -13.10
CA ASP A 160 4.41 10.58 -13.72
C ASP A 160 4.17 11.71 -12.71
N ILE A 161 5.14 12.62 -12.57
CA ILE A 161 5.12 13.75 -11.64
C ILE A 161 5.81 14.96 -12.27
N GLN A 162 5.70 16.11 -11.63
CA GLN A 162 6.35 17.35 -12.06
C GLN A 162 7.05 18.05 -10.92
N PHE A 163 8.28 18.54 -11.13
CA PHE A 163 8.97 19.41 -10.18
C PHE A 163 8.77 20.87 -10.57
N ALA A 164 8.25 21.68 -9.65
CA ALA A 164 8.14 23.12 -9.78
C ALA A 164 9.19 23.80 -8.89
N PHE A 165 10.08 24.59 -9.48
CA PHE A 165 11.13 25.32 -8.78
C PHE A 165 10.67 26.74 -8.44
N ASP A 166 11.01 27.20 -7.24
CA ASP A 166 10.69 28.55 -6.77
C ASP A 166 11.89 29.47 -7.03
N LYS A 167 11.83 30.24 -8.13
CA LYS A 167 12.90 31.17 -8.52
C LYS A 167 13.14 32.25 -7.47
N ASP A 168 12.11 32.71 -6.80
CA ASP A 168 12.20 33.80 -5.81
C ASP A 168 12.90 33.33 -4.53
N SER A 169 12.99 32.02 -4.33
CA SER A 169 13.72 31.42 -3.20
C SER A 169 15.23 31.32 -3.38
N ILE A 170 15.76 31.64 -4.57
CA ILE A 170 17.18 31.46 -4.90
C ILE A 170 18.05 32.34 -4.00
N LYS A 171 18.93 31.71 -3.23
CA LYS A 171 19.89 32.40 -2.35
C LYS A 171 21.29 31.84 -2.55
N PRO A 172 22.32 32.68 -2.72
CA PRO A 172 23.71 32.21 -2.80
C PRO A 172 24.04 31.33 -1.60
N LEU A 173 24.67 30.19 -1.88
CA LEU A 173 25.37 29.44 -0.84
C LEU A 173 26.75 30.08 -0.77
N ASP A 174 27.11 30.63 0.39
CA ASP A 174 28.41 31.27 0.56
C ASP A 174 29.52 30.26 0.23
N ASN A 175 30.18 30.46 -0.91
CA ASN A 175 31.43 29.79 -1.26
C ASN A 175 32.53 30.27 -0.31
N GLN A 176 32.54 29.78 0.93
CA GLN A 176 33.78 29.71 1.67
C GLN A 176 34.71 28.79 0.89
N GLY A 177 35.83 29.36 0.46
CA GLY A 177 36.76 28.79 -0.51
C GLY A 177 37.12 27.32 -0.26
N GLY A 178 37.42 26.63 -1.36
CA GLY A 178 37.60 25.19 -1.43
C GLY A 178 38.30 24.56 -0.23
N ASN A 179 37.64 23.54 0.30
CA ASN A 179 38.32 22.42 0.93
C ASN A 179 37.47 21.17 0.71
N ASP A 180 38.05 20.21 -0.01
CA ASP A 180 37.54 18.85 -0.11
C ASP A 180 37.65 18.18 1.27
N ASN A 181 36.64 18.36 2.11
CA ASN A 181 36.22 17.45 3.17
C ASN A 181 35.07 18.07 3.97
N GLN A 182 33.86 17.55 3.81
CA GLN A 182 32.92 17.47 4.91
C GLN A 182 32.68 15.99 5.25
N GLY A 183 33.70 15.43 5.90
CA GLY A 183 33.52 14.32 6.80
C GLY A 183 33.00 14.83 8.16
N GLY A 184 32.20 13.99 8.80
CA GLY A 184 32.10 13.88 10.24
C GLY A 184 31.60 15.10 11.01
N ASN A 185 30.30 15.13 11.31
CA ASN A 185 29.84 15.85 12.48
C ASN A 185 30.07 14.96 13.72
N ASP A 186 31.28 15.02 14.29
CA ASP A 186 31.55 14.56 15.65
C ASP A 186 30.98 15.59 16.62
N ASN A 187 29.79 15.32 17.15
CA ASN A 187 29.37 15.96 18.39
C ASN A 187 29.67 15.03 19.56
N GLN A 188 30.92 15.10 20.05
CA GLN A 188 31.31 14.58 21.35
C GLN A 188 30.66 15.44 22.45
N GLY A 189 29.46 15.03 22.88
CA GLY A 189 28.96 15.35 24.21
C GLY A 189 29.45 14.28 25.17
N GLY A 190 30.57 14.55 25.85
CA GLY A 190 31.01 13.75 26.98
C GLY A 190 29.94 13.73 28.07
N ASN A 191 29.61 12.54 28.56
CA ASN A 191 29.12 12.41 29.91
C ASN A 191 29.74 11.15 30.51
N ASP A 192 30.80 11.37 31.28
CA ASP A 192 31.33 10.39 32.21
C ASP A 192 30.23 10.06 33.22
N ASN A 193 29.80 8.80 33.26
CA ASN A 193 29.26 8.25 34.49
C ASN A 193 29.85 6.87 34.71
N GLN A 194 30.99 6.86 35.40
CA GLN A 194 31.51 5.68 36.06
C GLN A 194 30.58 5.29 37.20
N GLY A 195 30.09 4.06 37.14
CA GLY A 195 29.40 3.39 38.24
C GLY A 195 29.46 1.90 37.98
N GLY A 196 30.55 1.27 38.44
CA GLY A 196 30.78 -0.15 38.24
C GLY A 196 29.78 -1.03 38.98
N ASN A 197 29.61 -2.25 38.47
CA ASN A 197 29.73 -3.44 39.31
C ASN A 197 30.00 -4.67 38.45
N ASP A 198 30.93 -5.50 38.91
CA ASP A 198 31.31 -6.78 38.34
C ASP A 198 30.16 -7.79 38.44
N ASN A 199 29.97 -8.62 37.40
CA ASN A 199 30.07 -10.06 37.61
C ASN A 199 30.33 -10.84 36.32
N GLN A 200 31.31 -11.73 36.41
CA GLN A 200 31.64 -12.75 35.43
C GLN A 200 30.53 -13.79 35.32
N GLY A 201 30.33 -14.29 34.11
CA GLY A 201 29.47 -15.43 33.83
C GLY A 201 29.56 -15.81 32.36
N GLY A 202 30.70 -16.36 31.97
CA GLY A 202 30.84 -16.98 30.66
C GLY A 202 29.89 -18.16 30.53
N ASN A 203 29.15 -18.21 29.43
CA ASN A 203 28.64 -19.47 28.92
C ASN A 203 28.50 -19.38 27.40
N ASP A 204 29.25 -20.24 26.72
CA ASP A 204 29.20 -20.44 25.29
C ASP A 204 27.86 -21.05 24.89
N ASN A 205 27.16 -20.43 23.93
CA ASN A 205 26.35 -21.17 22.97
C ASN A 205 26.04 -20.31 21.74
N GLN A 206 26.82 -20.51 20.66
CA GLN A 206 26.47 -20.00 19.34
C GLN A 206 25.36 -20.87 18.75
N GLY A 207 24.12 -20.42 18.92
CA GLY A 207 22.98 -20.83 18.10
C GLY A 207 22.97 -20.04 16.81
N GLY A 208 23.59 -20.58 15.75
CA GLY A 208 23.26 -20.19 14.39
C GLY A 208 21.95 -20.83 13.99
N ASN A 209 20.95 -20.04 13.56
CA ASN A 209 19.84 -20.60 12.81
C ASN A 209 19.35 -19.62 11.74
N ASN A 210 19.78 -19.87 10.52
CA ASN A 210 19.06 -19.50 9.31
C ASN A 210 17.83 -20.41 9.24
N ASN A 211 16.63 -19.85 9.04
CA ASN A 211 15.51 -20.64 8.57
C ASN A 211 14.81 -19.92 7.42
N GLN A 212 15.24 -20.24 6.20
CA GLN A 212 14.44 -20.10 5.00
C GLN A 212 13.89 -21.47 4.63
N GLY A 213 12.58 -21.51 4.37
CA GLY A 213 12.01 -22.31 3.29
C GLY A 213 11.56 -23.74 3.61
N GLY A 214 10.25 -23.96 3.45
CA GLY A 214 9.71 -25.28 3.12
C GLY A 214 8.80 -25.88 4.19
N ASN A 215 7.56 -25.39 4.28
CA ASN A 215 6.53 -26.07 5.08
C ASN A 215 5.71 -27.00 4.17
N ASN A 216 6.24 -28.21 3.92
CA ASN A 216 5.42 -29.38 3.66
C ASN A 216 5.22 -30.08 5.00
N ASN A 217 4.04 -29.93 5.61
CA ASN A 217 3.70 -30.72 6.79
C ASN A 217 2.57 -31.69 6.44
N GLN A 218 2.96 -32.93 6.10
CA GLN A 218 2.13 -34.11 6.25
C GLN A 218 2.77 -35.01 7.31
N GLY A 219 1.96 -35.42 8.29
CA GLY A 219 2.19 -36.58 9.15
C GLY A 219 3.00 -36.29 10.42
N GLY A 220 2.48 -36.45 11.63
CA GLY A 220 1.19 -37.00 12.04
C GLY A 220 1.02 -36.88 13.55
N ASN A 221 -0.23 -36.87 13.99
CA ASN A 221 -0.57 -37.36 15.31
C ASN A 221 -1.90 -38.08 15.16
N ASP A 222 -1.85 -39.41 15.13
CA ASP A 222 -3.02 -40.27 15.08
C ASP A 222 -3.74 -40.20 16.41
N ASN A 223 -4.88 -39.50 16.42
CA ASN A 223 -5.96 -39.83 17.32
C ASN A 223 -7.15 -40.23 16.45
N GLN A 224 -7.28 -41.53 16.23
CA GLN A 224 -8.44 -42.14 15.60
C GLN A 224 -9.68 -41.90 16.47
N GLY A 225 -10.56 -41.02 16.00
CA GLY A 225 -11.90 -40.85 16.58
C GLY A 225 -12.70 -39.80 15.84
N ASN A 226 -13.49 -40.27 14.85
CA ASN A 226 -14.44 -39.52 14.02
C ASN A 226 -13.85 -38.63 12.91
N ASN A 227 -13.49 -39.25 11.78
CA ASN A 227 -13.74 -38.64 10.48
C ASN A 227 -15.25 -38.62 10.23
N THR A 228 -15.97 -37.79 10.96
CA THR A 228 -17.32 -37.40 10.57
C THR A 228 -17.14 -36.41 9.45
N THR A 229 -17.47 -36.79 8.21
CA THR A 229 -17.56 -35.85 7.09
C THR A 229 -18.42 -34.66 7.52
N ILE A 230 -17.80 -33.50 7.70
CA ILE A 230 -18.51 -32.29 8.10
C ILE A 230 -19.26 -31.80 6.87
N ASP A 231 -20.58 -31.76 6.94
CA ASP A 231 -21.39 -31.10 5.92
C ASP A 231 -21.32 -29.58 6.14
N PRO A 232 -20.70 -28.80 5.24
CA PRO A 232 -20.58 -27.36 5.39
C PRO A 232 -21.93 -26.64 5.35
N ASN A 233 -23.01 -27.29 4.91
CA ASN A 233 -24.37 -26.75 4.90
C ASN A 233 -25.15 -27.06 6.19
N ALA A 234 -24.66 -27.99 7.02
CA ALA A 234 -25.31 -28.46 8.24
C ALA A 234 -24.35 -28.51 9.44
N LEU A 235 -23.63 -27.41 9.67
CA LEU A 235 -22.71 -27.28 10.80
C LEU A 235 -23.47 -27.26 12.13
N LYS A 236 -23.00 -28.07 13.09
CA LYS A 236 -23.45 -28.04 14.48
C LYS A 236 -22.75 -26.91 15.23
N ASP A 237 -23.27 -26.57 16.41
CA ASP A 237 -22.60 -25.64 17.31
C ASP A 237 -21.22 -26.18 17.71
N GLY A 238 -20.22 -25.30 17.66
CA GLY A 238 -18.82 -25.65 17.87
C GLY A 238 -17.84 -24.69 17.20
N GLU A 239 -16.56 -25.01 17.31
CA GLU A 239 -15.48 -24.27 16.66
C GLU A 239 -14.80 -25.12 15.58
N TYR A 240 -14.51 -24.46 14.47
CA TYR A 240 -13.96 -25.06 13.27
C TYR A 240 -12.85 -24.17 12.72
N SER A 241 -11.86 -24.74 12.05
CA SER A 241 -10.97 -23.99 11.17
C SER A 241 -11.68 -23.81 9.82
N ILE A 242 -11.50 -22.65 9.20
CA ILE A 242 -11.99 -22.37 7.85
C ILE A 242 -10.96 -21.58 7.06
N GLY A 243 -10.61 -22.07 5.88
CA GLY A 243 -9.81 -21.36 4.90
C GLY A 243 -10.59 -20.24 4.25
N PHE A 244 -9.90 -19.17 3.90
CA PHE A 244 -10.46 -18.08 3.10
C PHE A 244 -9.38 -17.43 2.25
N LYS A 245 -9.84 -16.63 1.27
CA LYS A 245 -9.04 -15.69 0.47
C LYS A 245 -9.73 -14.34 0.42
N VAL A 246 -8.94 -13.28 0.26
CA VAL A 246 -9.43 -11.91 0.07
C VAL A 246 -9.21 -11.49 -1.38
N LEU A 247 -10.28 -11.06 -2.04
CA LEU A 247 -10.32 -10.67 -3.44
C LEU A 247 -10.47 -9.15 -3.59
N LYS A 248 -10.04 -8.62 -4.73
CA LYS A 248 -10.36 -7.23 -5.11
C LYS A 248 -11.86 -7.11 -5.37
N ASP A 249 -12.42 -5.92 -5.11
CA ASP A 249 -13.85 -5.67 -5.28
C ASP A 249 -14.37 -6.08 -6.67
N GLN A 250 -15.49 -6.81 -6.68
CA GLN A 250 -16.17 -7.31 -7.88
C GLN A 250 -15.31 -8.13 -8.87
N THR A 251 -14.18 -8.70 -8.44
CA THR A 251 -13.34 -9.55 -9.29
C THR A 251 -13.00 -10.89 -8.61
N ASP A 252 -12.30 -11.76 -9.35
CA ASP A 252 -11.72 -13.00 -8.82
C ASP A 252 -10.21 -12.92 -8.58
N GLU A 253 -9.63 -11.72 -8.72
CA GLU A 253 -8.21 -11.48 -8.45
C GLU A 253 -7.94 -11.36 -6.95
N ILE A 254 -6.83 -11.95 -6.48
CA ILE A 254 -6.39 -11.81 -5.09
C ILE A 254 -6.10 -10.34 -4.78
N SER A 255 -6.68 -9.84 -3.69
CA SER A 255 -6.41 -8.50 -3.18
C SER A 255 -5.07 -8.49 -2.45
N MET A 256 -4.38 -7.34 -2.48
CA MET A 256 -3.20 -7.13 -1.63
C MET A 256 -3.55 -7.30 -0.14
N MET A 257 -4.80 -7.00 0.24
CA MET A 257 -5.32 -7.24 1.58
C MET A 257 -5.21 -8.71 2.04
N ASN A 258 -5.18 -9.67 1.11
CA ASN A 258 -4.97 -11.08 1.43
C ASN A 258 -3.63 -11.33 2.13
N THR A 259 -2.61 -10.53 1.83
CA THR A 259 -1.29 -10.62 2.49
C THR A 259 -1.31 -10.14 3.94
N TYR A 260 -2.29 -9.30 4.30
CA TYR A 260 -2.47 -8.78 5.65
C TYR A 260 -3.46 -9.58 6.48
N THR A 261 -3.94 -10.72 5.98
CA THR A 261 -4.87 -11.60 6.68
C THR A 261 -4.28 -13.01 6.78
N LYS A 262 -4.29 -13.61 7.98
CA LYS A 262 -3.85 -14.99 8.16
C LYS A 262 -5.02 -15.97 8.00
N SER A 263 -4.87 -16.88 7.05
CA SER A 263 -5.76 -18.00 6.77
C SER A 263 -5.04 -19.32 7.13
N PRO A 264 -5.72 -20.34 7.69
CA PRO A 264 -7.15 -20.37 8.01
C PRO A 264 -7.52 -19.50 9.22
N GLY A 265 -8.79 -19.09 9.27
CA GLY A 265 -9.42 -18.47 10.43
C GLY A 265 -10.17 -19.51 11.29
N VAL A 266 -10.84 -19.03 12.33
CA VAL A 266 -11.70 -19.82 13.22
C VAL A 266 -13.16 -19.46 12.94
N LEU A 267 -13.94 -20.44 12.51
CA LEU A 267 -15.39 -20.39 12.38
C LEU A 267 -16.03 -20.91 13.68
N LYS A 268 -16.75 -20.04 14.38
CA LYS A 268 -17.59 -20.37 15.52
C LYS A 268 -19.04 -20.45 15.06
N VAL A 269 -19.67 -21.60 15.28
CA VAL A 269 -21.11 -21.80 15.07
C VAL A 269 -21.79 -21.86 16.43
N LYS A 270 -22.79 -21.01 16.65
CA LYS A 270 -23.58 -20.98 17.88
C LYS A 270 -25.01 -20.57 17.60
N ASP A 271 -25.97 -21.38 18.03
CA ASP A 271 -27.41 -21.14 17.84
C ASP A 271 -27.75 -20.84 16.35
N GLY A 272 -27.07 -21.55 15.43
CA GLY A 272 -27.19 -21.37 13.97
C GLY A 272 -26.52 -20.12 13.39
N LYS A 273 -25.95 -19.23 14.21
CA LYS A 273 -25.16 -18.08 13.76
C LYS A 273 -23.71 -18.48 13.53
N LYS A 274 -23.09 -17.87 12.52
CA LYS A 274 -21.70 -18.14 12.13
C LYS A 274 -20.86 -16.89 12.30
N TYR A 275 -19.77 -17.03 13.03
CA TYR A 275 -18.79 -15.98 13.26
C TYR A 275 -17.44 -16.46 12.77
N VAL A 276 -16.79 -15.71 11.89
CA VAL A 276 -15.43 -16.04 11.45
C VAL A 276 -14.46 -15.05 12.08
N SER A 277 -13.43 -15.56 12.73
CA SER A 277 -12.35 -14.77 13.27
C SER A 277 -11.02 -15.09 12.59
N PHE A 278 -10.19 -14.07 12.42
CA PHE A 278 -8.90 -14.20 11.73
C PHE A 278 -7.95 -13.09 12.18
N THR A 279 -6.66 -13.35 12.00
CA THR A 279 -5.61 -12.38 12.36
C THR A 279 -5.36 -11.40 11.22
N LEU A 280 -5.39 -10.11 11.53
CA LEU A 280 -4.84 -9.04 10.71
C LEU A 280 -3.38 -8.79 11.11
N THR A 281 -2.48 -8.72 10.13
CA THR A 281 -1.09 -8.29 10.30
C THR A 281 -0.94 -6.82 9.93
N ASN A 282 0.18 -6.20 10.34
CA ASN A 282 0.38 -4.74 10.22
C ASN A 282 -0.82 -3.96 10.76
N SER A 283 -1.29 -4.37 11.94
CA SER A 283 -2.52 -3.89 12.59
C SER A 283 -2.58 -2.37 12.66
N THR A 284 -1.46 -1.71 12.96
CA THR A 284 -1.37 -0.24 13.03
C THR A 284 -1.70 0.47 11.72
N TRP A 285 -1.49 -0.16 10.56
CA TRP A 285 -1.84 0.42 9.26
C TRP A 285 -3.32 0.29 8.96
N ILE A 286 -3.96 -0.79 9.40
CA ILE A 286 -5.37 -1.05 9.14
C ILE A 286 -6.19 -0.41 10.25
N THR A 287 -6.57 0.85 10.10
CA THR A 287 -7.25 1.62 11.15
C THR A 287 -8.76 1.37 11.21
N LYS A 288 -9.34 0.88 10.11
CA LYS A 288 -10.76 0.50 10.06
C LYS A 288 -10.95 -0.75 9.23
N PHE A 289 -11.79 -1.67 9.72
CA PHE A 289 -12.20 -2.85 9.00
C PHE A 289 -13.71 -3.01 9.18
N ASP A 290 -14.48 -2.59 8.18
CA ASP A 290 -15.93 -2.75 8.16
C ASP A 290 -16.32 -3.90 7.24
N PHE A 291 -17.36 -4.65 7.59
CA PHE A 291 -17.89 -5.75 6.78
C PHE A 291 -19.40 -5.59 6.59
N GLU A 292 -19.92 -6.13 5.49
CA GLU A 292 -21.34 -6.09 5.21
C GLU A 292 -22.10 -7.06 6.12
N LYS A 293 -23.02 -6.52 6.90
CA LYS A 293 -23.96 -7.25 7.73
C LYS A 293 -25.36 -6.71 7.50
N ASN A 294 -26.26 -7.56 7.01
CA ASN A 294 -27.67 -7.22 6.76
C ASN A 294 -27.82 -5.97 5.86
N GLY A 295 -27.00 -5.85 4.82
CA GLY A 295 -27.04 -4.73 3.86
C GLY A 295 -26.41 -3.43 4.37
N SER A 296 -25.72 -3.43 5.51
CA SER A 296 -25.01 -2.26 6.06
C SER A 296 -23.58 -2.61 6.43
N LEU A 297 -22.66 -1.65 6.29
CA LEU A 297 -21.29 -1.80 6.76
C LEU A 297 -21.21 -1.60 8.27
N VAL A 298 -20.67 -2.58 8.99
CA VAL A 298 -20.43 -2.52 10.43
C VAL A 298 -18.97 -2.85 10.73
N ASN A 299 -18.42 -2.23 11.77
CA ASN A 299 -17.03 -2.46 12.14
C ASN A 299 -16.85 -3.88 12.72
N ALA A 300 -15.75 -4.54 12.33
CA ALA A 300 -15.41 -5.85 12.88
C ALA A 300 -15.04 -5.76 14.36
N LYS A 301 -15.48 -6.74 15.14
CA LYS A 301 -15.19 -6.80 16.57
C LYS A 301 -13.75 -7.27 16.77
N VAL A 302 -12.96 -6.53 17.54
CA VAL A 302 -11.61 -6.96 17.93
C VAL A 302 -11.71 -7.94 19.11
N LEU A 303 -11.14 -9.13 18.96
CA LEU A 303 -11.10 -10.16 20.02
C LEU A 303 -9.82 -10.09 20.85
N SER A 304 -8.69 -9.78 20.21
CA SER A 304 -7.40 -9.66 20.87
C SER A 304 -6.43 -8.81 20.04
N GLU A 305 -5.41 -8.25 20.70
CA GLU A 305 -4.35 -7.46 20.06
C GLU A 305 -2.98 -7.91 20.58
N ASN A 306 -2.00 -7.97 19.68
CA ASN A 306 -0.59 -8.15 20.02
C ASN A 306 0.22 -6.99 19.40
N LYS A 307 0.60 -6.03 20.26
CA LYS A 307 1.33 -4.83 19.85
C LYS A 307 2.77 -5.14 19.43
N GLU A 308 3.43 -6.11 20.07
CA GLU A 308 4.80 -6.49 19.75
C GLU A 308 4.92 -7.07 18.35
N GLN A 309 3.96 -7.92 17.96
CA GLN A 309 3.91 -8.51 16.62
C GLN A 309 3.15 -7.64 15.61
N ASN A 310 2.63 -6.48 16.03
CA ASN A 310 1.75 -5.63 15.25
C ASN A 310 0.59 -6.41 14.58
N THR A 311 -0.13 -7.21 15.36
CA THR A 311 -1.28 -8.01 14.88
C THR A 311 -2.51 -7.84 15.77
N ARG A 312 -3.68 -8.15 15.23
CA ARG A 312 -4.92 -8.27 16.01
C ARG A 312 -5.83 -9.36 15.44
N VAL A 313 -6.65 -9.97 16.28
CA VAL A 313 -7.70 -10.90 15.84
C VAL A 313 -9.02 -10.15 15.78
N VAL A 314 -9.67 -10.20 14.61
CA VAL A 314 -11.00 -9.61 14.39
C VAL A 314 -12.03 -10.71 14.17
N GLU A 315 -13.30 -10.43 14.48
CA GLU A 315 -14.45 -11.30 14.32
C GLU A 315 -15.52 -10.62 13.45
N VAL A 316 -16.02 -11.34 12.45
CA VAL A 316 -17.11 -10.93 11.57
C VAL A 316 -18.24 -11.95 11.61
N GLU A 317 -19.49 -11.47 11.53
CA GLU A 317 -20.66 -12.34 11.43
C GLU A 317 -20.96 -12.64 9.96
N VAL A 318 -21.11 -13.92 9.62
CA VAL A 318 -21.28 -14.37 8.23
C VAL A 318 -22.62 -15.09 8.08
N ASN A 319 -23.53 -14.49 7.31
CA ASN A 319 -24.85 -15.09 7.09
C ASN A 319 -24.76 -16.37 6.23
N ASP A 320 -23.95 -16.33 5.17
CA ASP A 320 -23.85 -17.37 4.16
C ASP A 320 -22.40 -17.56 3.73
N LEU A 321 -21.79 -18.69 4.10
CA LEU A 321 -20.38 -19.00 3.79
C LEU A 321 -20.16 -19.26 2.29
N SER A 322 -21.21 -19.55 1.52
CA SER A 322 -21.12 -19.79 0.08
C SER A 322 -21.03 -18.49 -0.74
N LYS A 323 -21.34 -17.35 -0.11
CA LYS A 323 -21.33 -16.03 -0.75
C LYS A 323 -20.08 -15.25 -0.40
N LYS A 324 -19.69 -14.36 -1.33
CA LYS A 324 -18.65 -13.36 -1.05
C LYS A 324 -19.14 -12.43 0.06
N LEU A 325 -18.31 -12.22 1.09
CA LEU A 325 -18.57 -11.21 2.11
C LEU A 325 -17.87 -9.91 1.70
N ASN A 326 -18.64 -8.87 1.41
CA ASN A 326 -18.10 -7.55 1.12
C ASN A 326 -17.53 -6.90 2.39
N ALA A 327 -16.38 -6.25 2.26
CA ALA A 327 -15.76 -5.50 3.34
C ALA A 327 -15.11 -4.22 2.80
N LYS A 328 -15.03 -3.21 3.66
CA LYS A 328 -14.36 -1.93 3.40
C LYS A 328 -13.26 -1.72 4.44
N VAL A 329 -12.04 -1.58 3.97
CA VAL A 329 -10.85 -1.45 4.81
C VAL A 329 -10.27 -0.06 4.66
N LYS A 330 -9.94 0.60 5.77
CA LYS A 330 -9.15 1.84 5.78
C LYS A 330 -7.71 1.50 6.11
N VAL A 331 -6.80 1.93 5.25
CA VAL A 331 -5.36 1.83 5.45
C VAL A 331 -4.81 3.24 5.62
N ASP A 332 -4.21 3.51 6.78
CA ASP A 332 -3.51 4.74 7.09
C ASP A 332 -2.02 4.46 7.37
N ILE A 333 -1.14 5.14 6.64
CA ILE A 333 0.30 5.11 6.87
C ILE A 333 0.79 6.56 6.88
N ASP A 334 0.76 7.18 8.06
CA ASP A 334 1.05 8.62 8.24
C ASP A 334 2.41 9.03 7.70
N SER A 335 3.43 8.18 7.87
CA SER A 335 4.79 8.45 7.37
C SER A 335 4.88 8.58 5.84
N MET A 336 3.87 8.05 5.13
CA MET A 336 3.72 8.13 3.70
C MET A 336 2.42 8.85 3.33
N ASN A 337 1.82 9.64 4.23
CA ASN A 337 0.55 10.37 4.03
C ASN A 337 -0.48 9.57 3.19
N TYR A 338 -0.57 8.27 3.47
CA TYR A 338 -1.34 7.31 2.69
C TYR A 338 -2.61 7.03 3.46
N HIS A 339 -3.75 7.51 2.98
CA HIS A 339 -5.03 7.46 3.71
C HIS A 339 -6.15 7.01 2.79
N HIS A 340 -6.24 5.70 2.56
CA HIS A 340 -7.11 5.15 1.53
C HIS A 340 -8.12 4.15 2.09
N PHE A 341 -9.29 4.12 1.44
CA PHE A 341 -10.28 3.08 1.63
C PHE A 341 -10.24 2.11 0.46
N TYR A 342 -10.38 0.83 0.75
CA TYR A 342 -10.45 -0.25 -0.23
C TYR A 342 -11.69 -1.08 0.02
N ASP A 343 -12.44 -1.34 -1.04
CA ASP A 343 -13.48 -2.35 -1.06
C ASP A 343 -12.82 -3.70 -1.43
N VAL A 344 -13.14 -4.74 -0.67
CA VAL A 344 -12.59 -6.10 -0.82
C VAL A 344 -13.67 -7.15 -0.58
N GLN A 345 -13.44 -8.37 -1.05
CA GLN A 345 -14.39 -9.47 -0.89
C GLN A 345 -13.73 -10.71 -0.29
N PHE A 346 -14.26 -11.21 0.82
CA PHE A 346 -13.83 -12.48 1.42
C PHE A 346 -14.58 -13.64 0.78
N VAL A 347 -13.83 -14.68 0.41
CA VAL A 347 -14.37 -15.96 -0.07
C VAL A 347 -13.93 -17.05 0.87
N PHE A 348 -14.89 -17.73 1.49
CA PHE A 348 -14.65 -18.83 2.41
C PHE A 348 -14.62 -20.16 1.66
N ASP A 349 -13.64 -20.99 2.00
CA ASP A 349 -13.49 -22.34 1.44
C ASP A 349 -14.24 -23.33 2.35
N GLN A 350 -15.47 -23.68 1.96
CA GLN A 350 -16.32 -24.60 2.71
C GLN A 350 -15.74 -26.01 2.80
N ASP A 351 -14.96 -26.44 1.82
CA ASP A 351 -14.35 -27.78 1.77
C ASP A 351 -13.15 -27.88 2.72
N SER A 352 -12.58 -26.75 3.13
CA SER A 352 -11.48 -26.67 4.10
C SER A 352 -11.92 -26.81 5.56
N ILE A 353 -13.22 -26.87 5.85
CA ILE A 353 -13.74 -26.85 7.22
C ILE A 353 -13.29 -28.10 7.99
N LYS A 354 -12.62 -27.87 9.14
CA LYS A 354 -12.20 -28.95 10.07
C LYS A 354 -12.55 -28.58 11.49
N ALA A 355 -13.15 -29.49 12.25
CA ALA A 355 -13.44 -29.26 13.66
C ALA A 355 -12.17 -28.95 14.45
N LEU A 356 -12.20 -27.88 15.23
CA LEU A 356 -11.20 -27.59 16.24
C LEU A 356 -11.75 -28.22 17.52
N GLY A 357 -11.14 -29.34 17.95
CA GLY A 357 -11.69 -30.14 19.03
C GLY A 357 -12.07 -29.31 20.25
N ASN A 358 -13.34 -29.37 20.66
CA ASN A 358 -13.78 -28.81 21.93
C ASN A 358 -13.12 -29.62 23.05
N GLN A 359 -12.25 -29.01 23.86
CA GLN A 359 -12.08 -29.47 25.24
C GLN A 359 -13.42 -29.20 25.95
N GLY A 360 -14.29 -30.21 25.91
CA GLY A 360 -15.65 -30.14 26.40
C GLY A 360 -15.71 -29.74 27.87
N GLY A 361 -16.57 -28.76 28.14
CA GLY A 361 -17.12 -28.53 29.47
C GLY A 361 -17.73 -29.81 30.02
N ASN A 362 -17.45 -30.04 31.29
CA ASN A 362 -17.77 -31.25 32.02
C ASN A 362 -19.23 -31.19 32.49
N ASP A 363 -20.16 -31.47 31.59
CA ASP A 363 -21.59 -31.53 31.91
C ASP A 363 -22.04 -32.99 31.81
N ASN A 364 -21.83 -33.74 32.89
CA ASN A 364 -22.48 -35.04 33.06
C ASN A 364 -23.21 -35.07 34.41
N GLN A 365 -24.49 -34.72 34.38
CA GLN A 365 -25.46 -35.06 35.42
C GLN A 365 -26.42 -36.14 34.89
N GLY A 366 -26.58 -37.19 35.70
CA GLY A 366 -27.61 -38.24 35.59
C GLY A 366 -27.04 -39.57 35.10
N GLY A 367 -27.15 -40.69 35.79
CA GLY A 367 -27.82 -41.05 37.04
C GLY A 367 -27.63 -42.55 37.28
N ASN A 368 -27.56 -42.92 38.56
CA ASN A 368 -27.81 -44.21 39.22
C ASN A 368 -28.26 -45.43 38.36
N ASP A 369 -27.57 -46.58 38.50
CA ASP A 369 -28.01 -47.69 39.38
C ASP A 369 -27.19 -48.99 39.23
N ASN A 370 -26.82 -49.53 40.41
CA ASN A 370 -26.78 -50.93 40.83
C ASN A 370 -25.57 -51.88 40.60
N GLN A 371 -24.96 -52.20 41.76
CA GLN A 371 -24.64 -53.53 42.33
C GLN A 371 -23.41 -54.35 41.88
N GLY A 372 -22.59 -54.64 42.89
CA GLY A 372 -21.63 -55.74 42.91
C GLY A 372 -20.68 -55.64 44.11
N GLY A 373 -21.16 -56.00 45.31
CA GLY A 373 -20.35 -56.00 46.54
C GLY A 373 -19.36 -57.16 46.63
N ASN A 374 -18.33 -57.00 47.46
CA ASN A 374 -18.08 -57.90 48.59
C ASN A 374 -16.97 -57.36 49.51
N ASP A 375 -17.16 -57.65 50.79
CA ASP A 375 -16.41 -57.23 51.97
C ASP A 375 -14.97 -57.77 52.03
N ASN A 376 -14.06 -57.07 52.73
CA ASN A 376 -13.54 -57.54 54.03
C ASN A 376 -12.65 -56.52 54.78
N GLN A 377 -13.16 -56.10 55.95
CA GLN A 377 -12.54 -55.98 57.28
C GLN A 377 -11.16 -55.35 57.57
N GLY A 378 -11.21 -54.45 58.57
CA GLY A 378 -10.25 -54.33 59.69
C GLY A 378 -9.51 -52.99 59.73
N GLY A 379 -9.56 -52.14 60.75
CA GLY A 379 -10.11 -52.19 62.10
C GLY A 379 -9.36 -51.17 62.96
N ASN A 380 -10.11 -50.38 63.73
CA ASN A 380 -9.76 -49.56 64.91
C ASN A 380 -8.61 -48.52 64.86
N ASP A 381 -9.03 -47.25 65.04
CA ASP A 381 -8.74 -46.39 66.21
C ASP A 381 -7.41 -46.58 66.95
N ASN A 382 -6.58 -45.53 67.06
CA ASN A 382 -6.71 -44.55 68.15
C ASN A 382 -5.60 -43.46 68.07
N GLN A 383 -5.92 -42.35 68.73
CA GLN A 383 -5.24 -41.07 68.95
C GLN A 383 -3.72 -41.06 69.22
N GLY A 384 -3.10 -39.94 68.86
CA GLY A 384 -1.77 -39.50 69.27
C GLY A 384 -1.33 -38.25 68.53
#